data_AF-A0A2M8GM34-F1
#
_entry.id   AF-A0A2M8GM34-F1
#
_cell.length_a   1.000
_cell.length_b   1.000
_cell.length_c   1.000
_cell.angle_alpha   90.00
_cell.angle_beta   90.00
_cell.angle_gamma   90.00
#
_symmetry.space_group_name_H-M   'P 1'
#
loop_
_entity.id
_entity.type
_entity.pdbx_description
1 polymer ?
#
loop_
_entity_poly.entity_id
_entity_poly.type
_entity_poly.pdbx_seq_one_letter_code
_entity_poly.pdbx_strand_id
1 'polypeptide(L)'
;MNNIVNISEFRNNISDYINRVIYNKDSFLLKKGKSIVAKIVVFNEKKEITNDDKITKYAGILNNKEAKEIKKNIKKFRKNFRLIRNFNL
;
A
#
# COMPACT_ATOMS: atom_id res chain seq x y z
N MET A 1 10.85 6.06 -15.72
CA MET A 1 11.15 5.39 -17.01
C MET A 1 11.94 4.15 -16.69
N ASN A 2 11.65 2.98 -17.29
CA ASN A 2 12.37 1.75 -16.96
C ASN A 2 13.63 1.65 -17.85
N ASN A 3 14.81 1.79 -17.26
CA ASN A 3 16.08 1.66 -17.99
C ASN A 3 16.42 0.17 -18.17
N ILE A 4 16.77 -0.25 -19.39
CA ILE A 4 17.11 -1.65 -19.67
C ILE A 4 18.63 -1.80 -19.60
N VAL A 5 19.09 -2.76 -18.80
CA VAL A 5 20.52 -2.98 -18.54
C VAL A 5 20.84 -4.47 -18.70
N ASN A 6 22.01 -4.79 -19.24
CA ASN A 6 22.46 -6.18 -19.34
C ASN A 6 22.90 -6.71 -17.98
N ILE A 7 22.63 -7.98 -17.70
CA ILE A 7 22.89 -8.57 -16.38
C ILE A 7 24.38 -8.59 -16.01
N SER A 8 25.28 -8.70 -16.99
CA SER A 8 26.73 -8.65 -16.79
C SER A 8 27.19 -7.26 -16.36
N GLU A 9 26.69 -6.22 -17.03
CA GLU A 9 26.96 -4.82 -16.69
C GLU A 9 26.43 -4.45 -15.31
N PHE A 10 25.20 -4.89 -15.01
CA PHE A 10 24.60 -4.72 -13.70
C PHE A 10 25.43 -5.41 -12.60
N ARG A 11 25.88 -6.65 -12.82
CA ARG A 11 26.71 -7.38 -11.86
C ARG A 11 28.05 -6.66 -11.60
N ASN A 12 28.69 -6.15 -12.65
CA ASN A 12 29.99 -5.50 -12.52
C ASN A 12 29.91 -4.15 -11.78
N ASN A 13 28.75 -3.47 -11.85
CA ASN A 13 28.53 -2.16 -11.22
C ASN A 13 27.42 -2.20 -10.17
N ILE A 14 27.27 -3.32 -9.46
CA ILE A 14 26.08 -3.58 -8.64
C ILE A 14 25.84 -2.50 -7.58
N SER A 15 26.90 -2.01 -6.95
CA SER A 15 26.83 -0.97 -5.93
C SER A 15 26.29 0.35 -6.47
N ASP A 16 26.72 0.77 -7.67
CA ASP A 16 26.25 2.01 -8.28
C ASP A 16 24.78 1.91 -8.68
N TYR A 17 24.37 0.79 -9.27
CA TYR A 17 22.96 0.58 -9.59
C TYR A 17 22.07 0.52 -8.34
N ILE A 18 22.52 -0.14 -7.27
CA ILE A 18 21.78 -0.14 -5.99
C ILE A 18 21.64 1.28 -5.46
N ASN A 19 22.71 2.09 -5.48
CA ASN A 19 22.67 3.49 -5.06
C ASN A 19 21.67 4.30 -5.90
N ARG A 20 21.70 4.16 -7.23
CA ARG A 20 20.75 4.85 -8.12
C ARG A 20 19.31 4.42 -7.85
N VAL A 21 19.08 3.13 -7.63
CA VAL A 21 17.75 2.63 -7.24
C VAL A 21 17.32 3.30 -5.93
N ILE A 22 18.13 3.20 -4.87
CA ILE A 22 17.76 3.69 -3.53
C ILE A 22 17.59 5.22 -3.49
N TYR A 23 18.57 5.97 -3.97
CA TYR A 23 18.62 7.42 -3.81
C TYR A 23 17.86 8.18 -4.90
N ASN A 24 17.98 7.74 -6.16
CA ASN A 24 17.35 8.43 -7.29
C ASN A 24 15.97 7.86 -7.63
N LYS A 25 15.54 6.80 -6.94
CA LYS A 25 14.29 6.06 -7.20
C LYS A 25 14.21 5.54 -8.63
N ASP A 26 15.36 5.24 -9.22
CA ASP A 26 15.44 4.67 -10.55
C ASP A 26 14.91 3.24 -10.57
N SER A 27 14.43 2.82 -11.74
CA SER A 27 13.92 1.48 -11.97
C SER A 27 14.61 0.86 -13.17
N PHE A 28 15.12 -0.36 -13.00
CA PHE A 28 15.89 -1.07 -14.01
C PHE A 28 15.24 -2.39 -14.40
N LEU A 29 15.28 -2.72 -15.69
CA LEU A 29 14.93 -4.03 -16.24
C LEU A 29 16.23 -4.74 -16.62
N LEU A 30 16.45 -5.90 -16.00
CA LEU A 30 17.62 -6.73 -16.29
C LEU A 30 17.34 -7.62 -17.48
N LYS A 31 18.24 -7.55 -18.46
CA LYS A 31 18.22 -8.35 -19.67
C LYS A 31 19.30 -9.43 -19.61
N LYS A 32 18.97 -10.64 -20.05
CA LYS A 32 19.91 -11.72 -20.36
C LYS A 32 19.77 -12.06 -21.84
N GLY A 33 20.76 -11.69 -22.65
CA GLY A 33 20.72 -11.87 -24.11
C GLY A 33 19.64 -10.99 -24.76
N LYS A 34 18.58 -11.62 -25.29
CA LYS A 34 17.42 -10.91 -25.90
C LYS A 34 16.23 -10.76 -24.94
N SER A 35 16.23 -11.44 -23.81
CA SER A 35 15.07 -11.53 -22.92
C SER A 35 15.25 -10.72 -21.64
N ILE A 36 14.16 -10.15 -21.14
CA ILE A 36 14.11 -9.51 -19.82
C ILE A 36 13.89 -10.62 -18.78
N VAL A 37 14.69 -10.64 -17.71
CA VAL A 37 14.68 -11.68 -16.69
C VAL A 37 14.31 -11.18 -15.30
N ALA A 38 14.51 -9.90 -15.01
CA ALA A 38 14.17 -9.33 -13.71
C ALA A 38 13.90 -7.83 -13.80
N LYS A 39 13.21 -7.30 -12.78
CA LYS A 39 13.00 -5.86 -12.58
C LYS A 39 13.50 -5.49 -11.19
N ILE A 40 14.30 -4.44 -11.11
CA ILE A 40 14.79 -3.87 -9.87
C ILE A 40 14.07 -2.55 -9.65
N VAL A 41 13.47 -2.42 -8.47
CA VAL A 41 12.77 -1.23 -8.01
C VAL A 41 13.07 -1.04 -6.53
N VAL A 42 12.97 0.20 -6.06
CA VAL A 42 12.96 0.48 -4.63
C VAL A 42 11.79 -0.26 -4.01
N PHE A 43 12.07 -1.02 -2.96
CA PHE A 43 11.04 -1.51 -2.07
C PHE A 43 10.46 -0.32 -1.31
N ASN A 44 9.46 0.33 -1.90
CA ASN A 44 8.57 1.15 -1.11
C ASN A 44 7.67 0.16 -0.40
N GLU A 45 7.84 0.07 0.92
CA GLU A 45 6.82 -0.41 1.82
C GLU A 45 5.63 0.55 1.67
N LYS A 46 4.84 0.37 0.59
CA LYS A 46 3.50 0.89 0.54
C LYS A 46 2.82 0.12 1.66
N LYS A 47 2.80 0.70 2.86
CA LYS A 47 1.79 0.35 3.85
C LYS A 47 0.48 0.51 3.11
N GLU A 48 -0.07 -0.61 2.64
CA GLU A 48 -1.47 -0.64 2.28
C GLU A 48 -2.17 -0.11 3.50
N ILE A 49 -2.74 1.09 3.39
CA ILE A 49 -3.54 1.68 4.45
C ILE A 49 -4.73 0.73 4.58
N THR A 50 -4.58 -0.26 5.45
CA THR A 50 -5.65 -1.16 5.80
C THR A 50 -6.69 -0.33 6.54
N ASN A 51 -7.95 -0.77 6.56
CA ASN A 51 -8.97 -0.06 7.32
C ASN A 51 -8.61 0.07 8.81
N ASP A 52 -7.71 -0.76 9.32
CA ASP A 52 -7.17 -0.68 10.67
C ASP A 52 -6.31 0.58 10.87
N ASP A 53 -5.56 1.03 9.85
CA ASP A 53 -4.76 2.27 9.92
C ASP A 53 -5.62 3.56 10.02
N LYS A 54 -6.87 3.51 9.53
CA LYS A 54 -7.83 4.61 9.72
C LYS A 54 -8.35 4.67 11.16
N ILE A 55 -8.43 3.52 11.83
CA ILE A 55 -8.88 3.43 13.24
C ILE A 55 -7.73 3.81 14.17
N THR A 56 -6.50 3.41 13.87
CA THR A 56 -5.31 3.76 14.66
C THR A 56 -4.98 5.26 14.62
N LYS A 57 -5.39 5.99 13.58
CA LYS A 57 -5.34 7.47 13.57
C LYS A 57 -6.17 8.13 14.68
N TYR A 58 -7.14 7.41 15.25
CA TYR A 58 -7.94 7.80 16.42
C TYR A 58 -7.61 6.98 17.67
N ALA A 59 -6.66 6.04 17.60
CA ALA A 59 -6.22 5.27 18.75
C ALA A 59 -5.44 6.19 19.68
N GLY A 60 -6.06 6.51 20.81
CA GLY A 60 -5.63 7.55 21.75
C GLY A 60 -6.77 8.48 22.16
N ILE A 61 -7.79 8.65 21.31
CA ILE A 61 -8.99 9.45 21.61
C ILE A 61 -10.15 8.56 22.09
N LEU A 62 -10.19 7.31 21.62
CA LEU A 62 -11.23 6.34 21.98
C LEU A 62 -10.61 5.04 22.50
N ASN A 63 -11.11 4.55 23.63
CA ASN A 63 -10.74 3.26 24.18
C ASN A 63 -11.39 2.11 23.38
N ASN A 64 -10.80 0.92 23.38
CA ASN A 64 -11.28 -0.24 22.59
C ASN A 64 -12.76 -0.59 22.85
N LYS A 65 -13.25 -0.30 24.05
CA LYS A 65 -14.65 -0.49 24.44
C LYS A 65 -15.58 0.50 23.72
N GLU A 66 -15.19 1.77 23.65
CA GLU A 66 -15.95 2.86 23.02
C GLU A 66 -16.03 2.67 21.51
N ALA A 67 -14.93 2.27 20.87
CA ALA A 67 -14.92 1.97 19.44
C ALA A 67 -15.89 0.83 19.07
N LYS A 68 -15.96 -0.23 19.89
CA LYS A 68 -16.93 -1.32 19.71
C LYS A 68 -18.37 -0.85 19.88
N GLU A 69 -18.62 0.02 20.84
CA GLU A 69 -19.95 0.56 21.12
C GLU A 69 -20.45 1.48 20.01
N ILE A 70 -19.59 2.39 19.53
CA ILE A 70 -19.85 3.25 18.38
C ILE A 70 -20.17 2.40 17.14
N LYS A 71 -19.38 1.37 16.85
CA LYS A 71 -19.63 0.46 15.71
C LYS A 71 -20.98 -0.25 15.83
N LYS A 72 -21.38 -0.67 17.04
CA LYS A 72 -22.68 -1.31 17.31
C LYS A 72 -23.83 -0.31 17.11
N ASN A 73 -23.68 0.92 17.59
CA ASN A 73 -24.69 1.96 17.49
C ASN A 73 -24.87 2.44 16.05
N ILE A 74 -23.79 2.62 15.28
CA ILE A 74 -23.85 2.94 13.85
C ILE A 74 -24.58 1.83 13.07
N LYS A 75 -24.32 0.55 13.39
CA LYS A 75 -24.99 -0.58 12.73
C LYS A 75 -26.49 -0.61 13.03
N LYS A 76 -26.89 -0.33 14.28
CA LYS A 76 -28.31 -0.20 14.67
C LYS A 76 -28.97 1.00 13.99
N PHE A 77 -28.31 2.16 13.99
CA PHE A 77 -28.80 3.37 13.34
C PHE A 77 -29.07 3.12 11.86
N ARG A 78 -28.12 2.54 11.11
CA ARG A 78 -28.31 2.20 9.68
C ARG A 78 -29.50 1.28 9.43
N LYS A 79 -29.72 0.27 10.30
CA LYS A 79 -30.86 -0.64 10.18
C LYS A 79 -32.19 0.08 10.42
N ASN A 80 -32.26 0.89 11.48
CA ASN A 80 -33.47 1.62 11.85
C ASN A 80 -33.80 2.73 10.83
N PHE A 81 -32.80 3.44 10.32
CA PHE A 81 -32.98 4.47 9.29
C PHE A 81 -33.41 3.88 7.95
N ARG A 82 -32.91 2.69 7.60
CA ARG A 82 -33.35 1.95 6.43
C ARG A 82 -34.79 1.46 6.54
N LEU A 83 -35.26 1.15 7.75
CA LEU A 83 -36.66 0.83 8.01
C LEU A 83 -37.54 2.09 7.84
N ILE A 84 -37.15 3.24 8.40
CA ILE A 84 -37.90 4.50 8.26
C ILE A 84 -38.10 4.90 6.79
N ARG A 85 -37.10 4.70 5.93
CA ARG A 85 -37.22 4.94 4.48
C ARG A 85 -38.23 4.02 3.78
N ASN A 86 -38.51 2.84 4.32
CA ASN A 86 -39.46 1.88 3.76
C ASN A 86 -40.89 2.02 4.32
N PHE A 87 -41.09 2.79 5.41
CA PHE A 87 -42.40 3.04 6.02
C PHE A 87 -43.02 4.39 5.63
N ASN A 88 -42.32 5.23 4.85
CA ASN A 88 -42.86 6.44 4.25
C ASN A 88 -43.20 6.20 2.76
N LEU A 89 -44.12 5.27 2.50
CA LEU A 89 -44.90 5.15 1.28
C LEU A 89 -46.37 5.05 1.66
#